data_AF-A0ABD2NDR1-F1
#
_entry.id   AF-A0ABD2NDR1-F1
#
_cell.length_a   1.000
_cell.length_b   1.000
_cell.length_c   1.000
_cell.angle_alpha   90.00
_cell.angle_beta   90.00
_cell.angle_gamma   90.00
#
_symmetry.space_group_name_H-M   'P 1'
#
loop_
_entity.id
_entity.type
_entity.pdbx_description
1 polymer ?
#
loop_
_entity_poly.entity_id
_entity_poly.type
_entity_poly.pdbx_seq_one_letter_code
_entity_poly.pdbx_strand_id
1 'polypeptide(L)' 'FLNMPRKYIRKSEKNKWLESILQEAFDAMRSGRKVREVGRSLNIPESTPQDKLKANQSNKF' A
#
# COMPACT_ATOMS: atom_id res chain seq x y z
N PHE A 1 37.48 -5.07 4.28
CA PHE A 1 36.22 -4.46 3.81
C PHE A 1 35.05 -5.30 4.32
N LEU A 2 34.37 -4.86 5.38
CA LEU A 2 33.19 -5.56 5.91
C LEU A 2 32.02 -5.33 4.95
N ASN A 3 31.66 -6.40 4.23
CA ASN A 3 30.56 -6.44 3.29
C ASN A 3 29.25 -6.49 4.09
N MET A 4 28.73 -5.35 4.54
CA MET A 4 27.43 -5.34 5.20
C MET A 4 26.33 -5.58 4.15
N PRO A 5 25.58 -6.68 4.22
CA PRO A 5 24.43 -6.85 3.34
C PRO A 5 23.46 -5.71 3.65
N ARG A 6 23.02 -4.97 2.62
CA ARG A 6 21.97 -3.95 2.73
C ARG A 6 20.64 -4.66 3.03
N LYS A 7 20.48 -5.16 4.25
CA LYS A 7 19.22 -5.76 4.71
C LYS A 7 18.25 -4.62 4.95
N TYR A 8 17.31 -4.43 4.03
CA TYR A 8 16.25 -3.44 4.20
C TYR A 8 15.43 -3.80 5.44
N ILE A 9 15.51 -2.96 6.48
CA ILE A 9 14.67 -3.07 7.68
C ILE A 9 13.43 -2.22 7.41
N ARG A 10 12.27 -2.87 7.32
CA ARG A 10 11.00 -2.18 7.14
C ARG A 10 10.66 -1.39 8.40
N LYS A 11 10.39 -0.08 8.24
CA LYS A 11 10.07 0.82 9.36
C LYS A 11 8.59 0.86 9.75
N SER A 12 7.73 0.17 8.98
CA SER A 12 6.29 0.17 9.18
C SER A 12 5.74 -1.26 9.25
N GLU A 13 4.83 -1.48 10.19
CA GLU A 13 4.06 -2.72 10.26
C GLU A 13 3.11 -2.83 9.06
N LYS A 14 2.93 -4.06 8.56
CA LYS A 14 1.86 -4.39 7.61
C LYS A 14 0.55 -4.53 8.39
N ASN A 15 -0.60 -4.27 7.77
CA ASN A 15 -1.95 -4.47 8.32
C ASN A 15 -2.39 -3.57 9.49
N LYS A 16 -1.81 -2.38 9.66
CA LYS A 16 -2.33 -1.39 10.63
C LYS A 16 -3.56 -0.61 10.14
N TRP A 17 -4.00 -0.83 8.91
CA TRP A 17 -5.08 -0.04 8.30
C TRP A 17 -6.40 -0.78 8.40
N LEU A 18 -7.42 -0.06 8.87
CA LEU A 18 -8.80 -0.54 8.88
C LEU A 18 -9.25 -0.83 7.44
N GLU A 19 -10.07 -1.87 7.29
CA GLU A 19 -10.61 -2.25 5.99
C GLU A 19 -11.45 -1.12 5.37
N SER A 20 -12.12 -0.29 6.20
CA SER A 20 -12.84 0.90 5.74
C SER A 20 -11.94 1.93 5.05
N ILE A 21 -10.75 2.20 5.62
CA ILE A 21 -9.77 3.14 5.04
C ILE A 21 -9.23 2.57 3.72
N LEU A 22 -9.04 1.25 3.65
CA LEU A 22 -8.62 0.59 2.42
C LEU A 22 -9.71 0.65 1.35
N GLN A 23 -10.97 0.44 1.74
CA GLN A 23 -12.13 0.56 0.85
C GLN A 23 -12.23 1.97 0.26
N GLU A 24 -12.12 3.00 1.11
CA GLU A 24 -12.13 4.40 0.70
C GLU A 24 -10.95 4.72 -0.23
N ALA A 25 -9.78 4.15 0.03
CA ALA A 25 -8.63 4.26 -0.86
C ALA A 25 -8.92 3.66 -2.24
N PHE A 26 -9.56 2.49 -2.31
CA PHE A 26 -9.94 1.88 -3.59
C PHE A 26 -10.98 2.69 -4.34
N ASP A 27 -11.99 3.22 -3.65
CA ASP A 27 -13.03 4.04 -4.26
C ASP A 27 -12.45 5.34 -4.85
N ALA A 28 -11.57 6.00 -4.11
CA ALA A 28 -10.85 7.19 -4.57
C ALA A 28 -9.94 6.90 -5.77
N MET A 29 -9.31 5.72 -5.80
CA MET A 29 -8.51 5.29 -6.96
C MET A 29 -9.38 4.95 -8.16
N ARG A 30 -10.55 4.32 -7.95
CA ARG A 30 -11.51 4.00 -9.00
C ARG A 30 -12.12 5.26 -9.62
N SER A 31 -12.28 6.32 -8.83
CA SER A 31 -12.70 7.65 -9.34
C SER A 31 -11.59 8.39 -10.11
N GLY A 32 -10.40 7.79 -10.28
CA GLY A 32 -9.30 8.33 -11.06
C GLY A 32 -8.25 9.13 -10.28
N ARG A 33 -8.31 9.18 -8.94
CA ARG A 33 -7.25 9.83 -8.15
C ARG A 33 -5.97 9.00 -8.18
N LYS A 34 -4.82 9.68 -8.12
CA LYS A 34 -3.51 9.02 -8.12
C LYS A 34 -3.24 8.32 -6.78
N VAL A 35 -2.59 7.16 -6.81
CA VAL A 35 -2.21 6.40 -5.60
C VAL A 35 -1.47 7.26 -4.57
N ARG A 36 -0.58 8.15 -5.06
CA ARG A 36 0.16 9.10 -4.23
C ARG A 36 -0.74 10.10 -3.50
N GLU A 37 -1.78 10.60 -4.15
CA GLU A 37 -2.72 11.55 -3.55
C GLU A 37 -3.58 10.86 -2.50
N VAL A 38 -4.08 9.67 -2.81
CA VAL A 38 -4.89 8.84 -1.92
C VAL A 38 -4.10 8.40 -0.68
N GLY A 39 -2.85 7.97 -0.86
CA GLY A 39 -1.96 7.61 0.23
C GLY A 39 -1.72 8.77 1.20
N ARG A 40 -1.50 9.98 0.66
CA ARG A 40 -1.33 11.19 1.47
C ARG A 40 -2.62 11.59 2.20
N SER A 41 -3.78 11.54 1.54
CA SER A 41 -5.05 11.95 2.16
C SER A 41 -5.48 11.01 3.29
N LEU A 42 -5.20 9.71 3.16
CA LEU A 42 -5.59 8.69 4.14
C LEU A 42 -4.45 8.35 5.11
N ASN A 43 -3.31 9.04 5.00
CA ASN A 43 -2.11 8.82 5.79
C ASN A 43 -1.62 7.35 5.77
N ILE A 44 -1.72 6.73 4.59
CA ILE A 44 -1.29 5.35 4.33
C ILE A 44 -0.12 5.33 3.33
N PRO A 45 0.85 4.41 3.49
CA PRO A 45 1.91 4.24 2.51
C PRO A 45 1.34 3.92 1.13
N GLU A 46 1.89 4.54 0.09
CA GLU A 46 1.48 4.33 -1.31
C GLU A 46 1.54 2.84 -1.72
N SER A 47 2.49 2.09 -1.14
CA SER A 47 2.64 0.66 -1.37
C SER A 47 1.45 -0.16 -0.88
N THR A 48 0.71 0.31 0.12
CA THR A 48 -0.38 -0.46 0.75
C THR A 48 -1.58 -0.66 -0.19
N PRO A 49 -2.18 0.38 -0.80
CA PRO A 49 -3.22 0.21 -1.82
C PRO A 49 -2.71 -0.58 -3.03
N GLN A 50 -1.45 -0.37 -3.43
CA GLN A 50 -0.82 -1.07 -4.56
C GLN A 50 -0.66 -2.58 -4.30
N ASP A 51 -0.21 -2.96 -3.11
CA ASP A 51 -0.05 -4.36 -2.71
C ASP A 51 -1.40 -5.07 -2.67
N LYS A 52 -2.45 -4.43 -2.12
CA LYS A 52 -3.80 -5.01 -2.12
C LYS A 52 -4.44 -5.07 -3.52
N LEU A 53 -4.19 -4.10 -4.40
CA LEU A 53 -4.61 -4.19 -5.79
C LEU A 53 -4.02 -5.42 -6.49
N LYS A 54 -2.71 -5.63 -6.31
CA LYS A 54 -2.02 -6.80 -6.84
C LYS A 54 -2.55 -8.09 -6.24
N ALA A 55 -2.81 -8.13 -4.93
CA ALA A 55 -3.40 -9.29 -4.27
C ALA A 55 -4.81 -9.61 -4.81
N ASN A 56 -5.66 -8.59 -5.01
CA ASN A 56 -6.99 -8.76 -5.59
C ASN A 56 -6.95 -9.21 -7.06
N GLN A 57 -5.94 -8.80 -7.84
CA GLN A 57 -5.75 -9.30 -9.21
C GLN A 57 -5.17 -10.72 -9.24
N SER A 58 -4.34 -11.10 -8.25
CA SER A 58 -3.74 -12.42 -8.14
C SER A 58 -4.73 -13.50 -7.73
N ASN A 59 -5.85 -13.15 -7.06
CA ASN A 59 -6.90 -14.08 -6.64
C ASN A 59 -7.89 -14.45 -7.77
N LYS A 60 -7.53 -14.19 -9.03
CA LYS A 60 -8.34 -14.48 -10.22
C LYS A 60 -7.94 -15.77 -10.96
N PHE A 61 -7.17 -16.65 -10.32
CA PHE A 61 -6.75 -17.95 -10.86
C PHE A 61 -7.19 -19.08 -9.96
#